data_AF-A0A078AWV1-F1
#
_entry.id   AF-A0A078AWV1-F1
#
_cell.length_a   1.000
_cell.length_b   1.000
_cell.length_c   1.000
_cell.angle_alpha   90.00
_cell.angle_beta   90.00
_cell.angle_gamma   90.00
#
_symmetry.space_group_name_H-M   'P 1'
#
loop_
_entity.id
_entity.type
_entity.pdbx_description
1 polymer ?
#
loop_
_entity_poly.entity_id
_entity_poly.type
_entity_poly.pdbx_seq_one_letter_code
_entity_poly.pdbx_strand_id
1 'polypeptide(L)'
;MQYRQKLVPLLQDMFQRFYQYRNVWNNAVHCMAELDALCSLAVISHEPHMVRPVVHSKNEKPFLNVKQMRHPCVMHQKKQFVPNDVVLEYDNQRALLITGPNMGGKSTLLRATCLITILAQIGCHVPAESCELTIVDQIYTRIGASDRILENLSTFKLELSETKSIVDNANKHSLVIMDELG
;
A
#
# COMPACT_ATOMS: atom_id res chain seq x y z
N MET A 1 33.06 -38.20 -28.32
CA MET A 1 32.24 -39.01 -27.38
C MET A 1 32.88 -39.19 -26.00
N GLN A 2 34.18 -39.49 -25.86
CA GLN A 2 34.84 -39.71 -24.54
C GLN A 2 34.76 -38.54 -23.54
N TYR A 3 34.89 -37.28 -23.99
CA TYR A 3 34.81 -36.11 -23.09
C TYR A 3 33.43 -35.98 -22.41
N ARG A 4 32.36 -36.27 -23.15
CA ARG A 4 30.98 -36.19 -22.64
C ARG A 4 30.71 -37.22 -21.55
N GLN A 5 31.32 -38.40 -21.64
CA GLN A 5 31.21 -39.47 -20.64
C GLN A 5 31.91 -39.14 -19.31
N LYS A 6 32.92 -38.27 -19.32
CA LYS A 6 33.60 -37.81 -18.08
C LYS A 6 33.02 -36.53 -17.50
N LEU A 7 32.50 -35.63 -18.35
CA LEU A 7 31.93 -34.35 -17.91
C LEU A 7 30.57 -34.49 -17.22
N VAL A 8 29.71 -35.38 -17.70
CA VAL A 8 28.35 -35.54 -17.14
C VAL A 8 28.38 -35.98 -15.66
N PRO A 9 29.15 -37.01 -15.26
CA PRO A 9 29.25 -37.40 -13.84
C PRO A 9 29.85 -36.30 -12.95
N LEU A 10 30.84 -35.55 -13.45
CA LEU A 10 31.42 -34.42 -12.72
C LEU A 10 30.38 -33.33 -12.45
N LEU A 11 29.59 -32.95 -13.47
CA LEU A 11 28.52 -31.97 -13.32
C LEU A 11 27.43 -32.47 -12.36
N GLN A 12 27.07 -33.75 -12.41
CA GLN A 12 26.12 -34.35 -11.48
C GLN A 12 26.61 -34.27 -10.03
N ASP A 13 27.87 -34.62 -9.75
CA ASP A 13 28.46 -34.49 -8.41
C ASP A 13 28.51 -33.02 -7.96
N MET A 14 28.90 -32.09 -8.85
CA MET A 14 28.88 -30.65 -8.55
C MET A 14 27.47 -30.15 -8.18
N PHE A 15 26.45 -30.48 -8.97
CA PHE A 15 25.08 -30.08 -8.67
C PHE A 15 24.55 -30.73 -7.40
N GLN A 16 24.89 -32.00 -7.15
CA GLN A 16 24.49 -32.69 -5.93
C GLN A 16 25.11 -32.04 -4.69
N ARG A 17 26.41 -31.71 -4.73
CA ARG A 17 27.08 -30.97 -3.64
C ARG A 17 26.51 -29.57 -3.46
N PHE A 18 26.21 -28.85 -4.53
CA PHE A 18 25.53 -27.55 -4.43
C PHE A 18 24.16 -27.67 -3.78
N TYR A 19 23.37 -28.67 -4.20
CA TYR A 19 22.02 -28.90 -3.71
C TYR A 19 21.97 -29.37 -2.24
N GLN A 20 23.02 -30.03 -1.73
CA GLN A 20 23.14 -30.36 -0.31
C GLN A 20 23.06 -29.12 0.59
N TYR A 21 23.47 -27.95 0.09
CA TYR A 21 23.42 -26.68 0.81
C TYR A 21 22.24 -25.79 0.40
N ARG A 22 21.23 -26.33 -0.30
CA ARG A 22 20.07 -25.55 -0.79
C ARG A 22 19.44 -24.67 0.28
N ASN A 23 19.27 -25.17 1.50
CA ASN A 23 18.67 -24.39 2.59
C ASN A 23 19.54 -23.18 2.97
N VAL A 24 20.87 -23.34 2.98
CA VAL A 24 21.80 -22.24 3.24
C VAL A 24 21.71 -21.18 2.14
N TRP A 25 21.66 -21.62 0.87
CA TRP A 25 21.50 -20.69 -0.26
C TRP A 25 20.18 -19.94 -0.24
N ASN A 26 19.07 -20.64 0.03
CA ASN A 26 17.76 -20.01 0.14
C ASN A 26 17.74 -18.99 1.28
N ASN A 27 18.28 -19.33 2.45
CA ASN A 27 18.36 -18.40 3.57
C ASN A 27 19.21 -17.18 3.24
N ALA A 28 20.36 -17.36 2.58
CA ALA A 28 21.19 -16.25 2.12
C ALA A 28 20.44 -15.33 1.15
N VAL A 29 19.70 -15.89 0.19
CA VAL A 29 18.87 -15.12 -0.75
C VAL A 29 17.76 -14.37 0.00
N HIS A 30 17.09 -14.99 0.96
CA HIS A 30 16.06 -14.34 1.78
C HIS A 30 16.62 -13.17 2.59
N CYS A 31 17.74 -13.36 3.28
CA CYS A 31 18.40 -12.29 4.04
C CYS A 31 18.82 -11.13 3.12
N MET A 32 19.37 -11.43 1.95
CA MET A 32 19.74 -10.40 0.97
C MET A 32 18.53 -9.64 0.43
N ALA A 33 17.41 -10.33 0.17
CA ALA A 33 16.18 -9.71 -0.29
C ALA A 33 15.55 -8.79 0.77
N GLU A 34 15.53 -9.22 2.04
CA GLU A 34 15.06 -8.38 3.15
C GLU A 34 15.95 -7.14 3.32
N LEU A 35 17.27 -7.31 3.28
CA LEU A 35 18.22 -6.21 3.36
C LEU A 35 18.04 -5.22 2.20
N ASP A 36 17.88 -5.70 0.97
CA ASP A 36 17.66 -4.87 -0.21
C ASP A 36 16.35 -4.06 -0.10
N ALA A 37 15.26 -4.71 0.32
CA ALA A 37 13.98 -4.05 0.56
C ALA A 37 14.09 -2.97 1.65
N LEU A 38 14.72 -3.27 2.79
CA LEU A 38 14.92 -2.31 3.88
C LEU A 38 15.81 -1.14 3.44
N CYS A 39 16.87 -1.40 2.68
CA CYS A 39 17.72 -0.35 2.11
C CYS A 39 16.92 0.55 1.16
N SER A 40 16.09 -0.02 0.28
CA SER A 40 15.23 0.74 -0.62
C SER A 40 14.25 1.65 0.13
N LEU A 41 13.61 1.12 1.18
CA LEU A 41 12.75 1.91 2.07
C LEU A 41 13.52 3.02 2.81
N ALA A 42 14.74 2.75 3.25
CA ALA A 42 15.58 3.74 3.92
C ALA A 42 16.00 4.87 2.98
N VAL A 43 16.35 4.55 1.73
CA VAL A 43 16.71 5.55 0.70
C VAL A 43 15.54 6.50 0.45
N ILE A 44 14.35 5.98 0.15
CA ILE A 44 13.18 6.86 -0.08
C ILE A 44 12.78 7.62 1.19
N SER A 45 12.97 7.03 2.36
CA SER A 45 12.68 7.68 3.64
C SER A 45 13.60 8.85 3.97
N HIS A 46 14.76 8.94 3.30
CA HIS A 46 15.71 10.04 3.47
C HIS A 46 15.42 11.24 2.55
N GLU A 47 14.47 11.11 1.63
CA GLU A 47 14.04 12.22 0.78
C GLU A 47 13.43 13.36 1.63
N PRO A 48 13.49 14.61 1.14
CA PRO A 48 12.88 15.74 1.83
C PRO A 48 11.38 15.55 2.08
N HIS A 49 10.90 16.07 3.21
CA HIS A 49 9.49 16.02 3.62
C HIS A 49 8.93 14.61 3.90
N MET A 50 9.81 13.64 4.15
CA MET A 50 9.44 12.32 4.65
C MET A 50 9.50 12.30 6.18
N VAL A 51 8.45 11.78 6.82
CA VAL A 51 8.35 11.68 8.29
C VAL A 51 8.13 10.23 8.71
N ARG A 52 8.73 9.85 9.85
CA ARG A 52 8.49 8.53 10.45
C ARG A 52 7.07 8.49 11.01
N PRO A 53 6.21 7.58 10.54
CA PRO A 53 4.85 7.46 11.08
C PRO A 53 4.87 6.84 12.48
N VAL A 54 3.91 7.24 13.30
CA VAL A 54 3.64 6.62 14.60
C VAL A 54 2.44 5.68 14.43
N VAL A 55 2.70 4.38 14.52
CA VAL A 55 1.69 3.33 14.30
C VAL A 55 1.28 2.71 15.64
N HIS A 56 0.01 2.85 15.99
CA HIS A 56 -0.59 2.36 17.23
C HIS A 56 -1.25 1.00 17.06
N SER A 57 -1.31 0.23 18.15
CA SER A 57 -1.88 -1.12 18.14
C SER A 57 -3.39 -1.13 17.92
N LYS A 58 -3.94 -2.21 17.34
CA LYS A 58 -5.38 -2.42 17.17
C LYS A 58 -6.18 -2.48 18.47
N ASN A 59 -5.52 -2.55 19.63
CA ASN A 59 -6.18 -2.53 20.93
C ASN A 59 -6.76 -1.14 21.28
N GLU A 60 -6.30 -0.09 20.59
CA GLU A 60 -6.74 1.28 20.78
C GLU A 60 -7.95 1.61 19.90
N LYS A 61 -8.61 2.73 20.20
CA LYS A 61 -9.69 3.24 19.34
C LYS A 61 -9.10 3.65 17.98
N PRO A 62 -9.71 3.23 16.86
CA PRO A 62 -9.20 3.54 15.53
C PRO A 62 -9.11 5.05 15.27
N PHE A 63 -7.97 5.50 14.76
CA PHE A 63 -7.80 6.86 14.26
C PHE A 63 -6.78 6.93 13.11
N LEU A 64 -6.85 8.01 12.34
CA LEU A 64 -5.91 8.35 11.27
C LEU A 64 -5.73 9.87 11.22
N ASN A 65 -4.57 10.33 11.64
CA ASN A 65 -4.20 11.74 11.73
C ASN A 65 -2.94 12.00 10.89
N VAL A 66 -3.12 12.70 9.78
CA VAL A 66 -2.03 13.06 8.87
C VAL A 66 -2.07 14.57 8.62
N LYS A 67 -0.95 15.26 8.83
CA LYS A 67 -0.81 16.70 8.58
C LYS A 67 0.08 16.94 7.37
N GLN A 68 -0.32 17.90 6.55
CA GLN A 68 0.37 18.35 5.34
C GLN A 68 0.76 17.18 4.41
N MET A 69 -0.15 16.22 4.26
CA MET A 69 0.03 15.03 3.43
C MET A 69 0.23 15.40 1.96
N ARG A 70 1.20 14.76 1.32
CA ARG A 70 1.43 14.85 -0.12
C ARG A 70 1.19 13.50 -0.79
N HIS A 71 0.77 13.51 -2.05
CA HIS A 71 0.61 12.27 -2.80
C HIS A 71 2.00 11.68 -3.14
N PRO A 72 2.33 10.43 -2.75
CA PRO A 72 3.68 9.87 -2.90
C PRO A 72 4.24 9.93 -4.34
N CYS A 73 3.41 9.64 -5.34
CA CYS A 73 3.81 9.68 -6.76
C CYS A 73 4.02 11.10 -7.34
N VAL A 74 3.67 12.16 -6.61
CA VAL A 74 3.77 13.55 -7.10
C VAL A 74 4.94 14.30 -6.46
N MET A 75 5.64 13.69 -5.49
CA MET A 75 6.79 14.27 -4.78
C MET A 75 7.91 14.75 -5.72
N HIS A 76 8.14 14.03 -6.82
CA HIS A 76 9.20 14.33 -7.79
C HIS A 76 8.72 15.20 -8.97
N GLN A 77 7.45 15.59 -8.99
CA GLN A 77 6.94 16.44 -10.07
C GLN A 77 7.29 17.90 -9.80
N LYS A 78 7.72 18.61 -10.86
CA LYS A 78 8.02 20.05 -10.79
C LYS A 78 6.80 20.93 -10.49
N LYS A 79 5.58 20.38 -10.60
CA LYS A 79 4.34 21.12 -10.34
C LYS A 79 4.13 21.27 -8.83
N GLN A 80 3.71 22.46 -8.42
CA GLN A 80 3.39 22.75 -7.04
C GLN A 80 2.21 21.88 -6.58
N PHE A 81 2.47 20.96 -5.64
CA PHE A 81 1.44 20.16 -5.00
C PHE A 81 1.03 20.81 -3.68
N VAL A 82 -0.28 21.03 -3.50
CA VAL A 82 -0.85 21.57 -2.26
C VAL A 82 -1.05 20.40 -1.28
N PRO A 83 -0.34 20.39 -0.14
CA PRO A 83 -0.52 19.36 0.88
C PRO A 83 -1.89 19.48 1.58
N ASN A 84 -2.41 18.37 2.10
CA ASN A 84 -3.73 18.32 2.76
C ASN A 84 -3.66 17.61 4.11
N ASP A 85 -4.52 18.02 5.04
CA ASP A 85 -4.67 17.34 6.32
C ASP A 85 -5.80 16.31 6.23
N VAL A 86 -5.66 15.20 6.94
CA VAL A 86 -6.70 14.17 7.11
C VAL A 86 -6.77 13.81 8.58
N VAL A 87 -7.97 13.93 9.16
CA VAL A 87 -8.25 13.60 10.55
C VAL A 87 -9.48 12.70 10.56
N LEU A 88 -9.30 11.47 11.06
CA LEU A 88 -10.37 10.54 11.36
C LEU A 88 -10.18 10.04 12.79
N GLU A 89 -11.18 10.23 13.64
CA GLU A 89 -11.16 9.86 15.05
C GLU A 89 -12.43 9.12 15.43
N TYR A 90 -12.30 8.01 16.17
CA TYR A 90 -13.42 7.15 16.53
C TYR A 90 -14.56 7.88 17.26
N ASP A 91 -14.23 8.76 18.21
CA ASP A 91 -15.22 9.42 19.07
C ASP A 91 -15.74 10.76 18.51
N ASN A 92 -15.11 11.29 17.46
CA ASN A 92 -15.36 12.63 16.95
C ASN A 92 -15.74 12.60 15.47
N GLN A 93 -14.75 12.43 14.59
CA GLN A 93 -14.93 12.46 13.14
C GLN A 93 -14.60 11.10 12.51
N ARG A 94 -15.59 10.21 12.38
CA ARG A 94 -15.40 8.87 11.78
C ARG A 94 -15.47 8.84 10.25
N ALA A 95 -15.97 9.90 9.64
CA ALA A 95 -16.17 9.99 8.20
C ALA A 95 -15.82 11.39 7.70
N LEU A 96 -15.32 11.46 6.47
CA LEU A 96 -15.03 12.71 5.77
C LEU A 96 -15.87 12.76 4.50
N LEU A 97 -16.77 13.74 4.41
CA LEU A 97 -17.52 14.02 3.19
C LEU A 97 -16.78 15.08 2.39
N ILE A 98 -16.23 14.69 1.24
CA ILE A 98 -15.46 15.60 0.38
C ILE A 98 -16.35 16.03 -0.78
N THR A 99 -16.68 17.32 -0.83
CA THR A 99 -17.43 17.94 -1.93
C THR A 99 -16.55 18.93 -2.69
N GLY A 100 -16.95 19.27 -3.91
CA GLY A 100 -16.21 20.23 -4.74
C GLY A 100 -16.27 19.91 -6.23
N PRO A 101 -15.75 20.80 -7.09
CA PRO A 101 -15.78 20.62 -8.53
C PRO A 101 -15.01 19.38 -8.98
N ASN A 102 -15.41 18.82 -10.12
CA ASN A 102 -14.63 17.77 -10.78
C ASN A 102 -13.27 18.36 -11.15
N MET A 103 -12.20 17.59 -10.95
CA MET A 103 -10.79 18.03 -11.01
C MET A 103 -10.28 18.88 -9.82
N GLY A 104 -11.08 19.10 -8.77
CA GLY A 104 -10.64 19.79 -7.54
C GLY A 104 -9.68 18.99 -6.64
N GLY A 105 -9.17 17.84 -7.09
CA GLY A 105 -8.23 17.02 -6.32
C GLY A 105 -8.86 16.05 -5.32
N LYS A 106 -10.20 15.89 -5.31
CA LYS A 106 -10.92 14.98 -4.40
C LYS A 106 -10.39 13.54 -4.47
N SER A 107 -10.38 12.94 -5.66
CA SER A 107 -9.84 11.58 -5.86
C SER A 107 -8.35 11.47 -5.55
N THR A 108 -7.59 12.55 -5.76
CA THR A 108 -6.16 12.62 -5.40
C THR A 108 -5.97 12.57 -3.89
N LEU A 109 -6.79 13.29 -3.12
CA LEU A 109 -6.80 13.25 -1.66
C LEU A 109 -7.11 11.84 -1.16
N LEU A 110 -8.20 11.24 -1.65
CA LEU A 110 -8.62 9.88 -1.30
C LEU A 110 -7.51 8.84 -1.56
N ARG A 111 -6.90 8.88 -2.75
CA ARG A 111 -5.80 7.96 -3.13
C ARG A 111 -4.54 8.21 -2.29
N ALA A 112 -4.20 9.46 -2.00
CA ALA A 112 -3.06 9.79 -1.15
C ALA A 112 -3.23 9.22 0.26
N THR A 113 -4.40 9.36 0.87
CA THR A 113 -4.71 8.79 2.20
C THR A 113 -4.51 7.27 2.23
N CYS A 114 -4.97 6.57 1.18
CA CYS A 114 -4.77 5.13 1.01
C CYS A 114 -3.27 4.77 0.97
N LEU A 115 -2.51 5.43 0.09
CA LEU A 115 -1.09 5.15 -0.09
C LEU A 115 -0.28 5.45 1.16
N ILE A 116 -0.59 6.52 1.90
CA ILE A 116 0.08 6.86 3.17
C ILE A 116 -0.14 5.78 4.22
N THR A 117 -1.38 5.29 4.34
CA THR A 117 -1.73 4.21 5.27
C THR A 117 -0.93 2.95 4.95
N ILE A 118 -0.83 2.59 3.67
CA ILE A 118 -0.06 1.43 3.20
C ILE A 118 1.43 1.61 3.49
N LEU A 119 2.02 2.75 3.11
CA LEU A 119 3.44 3.04 3.33
C LEU A 119 3.80 2.98 4.82
N ALA A 120 2.96 3.55 5.67
CA ALA A 120 3.18 3.53 7.10
C ALA A 120 3.19 2.11 7.67
N GLN A 121 2.27 1.24 7.23
CA GLN A 121 2.20 -0.15 7.69
C GLN A 121 3.26 -1.08 7.08
N ILE A 122 3.85 -0.71 5.93
CA ILE A 122 5.04 -1.40 5.37
C ILE A 122 6.33 -0.98 6.11
N GLY A 123 6.27 0.06 6.94
CA GLY A 123 7.42 0.57 7.70
C GLY A 123 8.24 1.61 6.95
N CYS A 124 7.69 2.21 5.90
CA CYS A 124 8.28 3.33 5.18
C CYS A 124 7.98 4.65 5.90
N HIS A 125 8.87 5.63 5.79
CA HIS A 125 8.49 7.02 6.10
C HIS A 125 7.47 7.49 5.07
N VAL A 126 6.67 8.49 5.43
CA VAL A 126 5.57 8.96 4.60
C VAL A 126 5.72 10.45 4.27
N PRO A 127 5.30 10.92 3.08
CA PRO A 127 5.41 12.32 2.70
C PRO A 127 4.34 13.18 3.36
N ALA A 128 4.64 13.65 4.56
CA ALA A 128 3.76 14.45 5.42
C ALA A 128 4.60 15.25 6.43
N GLU A 129 3.98 16.21 7.12
CA GLU A 129 4.60 16.86 8.28
C GLU A 129 4.51 15.98 9.54
N SER A 130 3.38 15.32 9.73
CA SER A 130 3.19 14.31 10.79
C SER A 130 2.21 13.24 10.32
N CYS A 131 2.42 11.99 10.76
CA CYS A 131 1.51 10.88 10.48
C CYS A 131 1.40 9.98 11.70
N GLU A 132 0.18 9.82 12.19
CA GLU A 132 -0.14 8.97 13.32
C GLU A 132 -1.43 8.21 13.00
N LEU A 133 -1.42 6.89 13.21
CA LEU A 133 -2.56 6.05 12.88
C LEU A 133 -2.61 4.80 13.75
N THR A 134 -3.80 4.28 13.98
CA THR A 134 -3.98 2.91 14.43
C THR A 134 -3.82 1.96 13.24
N ILE A 135 -3.30 0.75 13.46
CA ILE A 135 -3.22 -0.26 12.40
C ILE A 135 -4.60 -0.48 11.75
N VAL A 136 -4.66 -0.20 10.45
CA VAL A 136 -5.75 -0.51 9.54
C VAL A 136 -5.62 -1.95 9.08
N ASP A 137 -6.72 -2.69 9.15
CA ASP A 137 -6.72 -4.11 8.82
C ASP A 137 -6.94 -4.39 7.33
N GLN A 138 -7.87 -3.64 6.74
CA GLN A 138 -8.32 -3.77 5.37
C GLN A 138 -8.67 -2.39 4.84
N ILE A 139 -8.24 -2.13 3.60
CA ILE A 139 -8.60 -0.92 2.88
C ILE A 139 -9.60 -1.31 1.81
N TYR A 140 -10.81 -0.76 1.91
CA TYR A 140 -11.86 -0.93 0.94
C TYR A 140 -11.91 0.30 0.04
N THR A 141 -11.92 0.08 -1.27
CA THR A 141 -11.98 1.17 -2.24
C THR A 141 -13.11 0.94 -3.22
N ARG A 142 -13.94 1.96 -3.39
CA ARG A 142 -14.80 2.16 -4.55
C ARG A 142 -14.34 3.45 -5.21
N ILE A 143 -13.38 3.35 -6.13
CA ILE A 143 -12.83 4.51 -6.84
C ILE A 143 -12.94 4.23 -8.33
N GLY A 144 -13.98 4.76 -8.97
CA GLY A 144 -14.21 4.76 -10.43
C GLY A 144 -13.89 3.45 -11.18
N ALA A 145 -14.92 2.72 -11.63
CA ALA A 145 -14.71 1.59 -12.52
C ALA A 145 -14.41 2.06 -13.96
N SER A 146 -13.35 1.51 -14.57
CA SER A 146 -13.32 1.34 -16.02
C SER A 146 -14.43 0.35 -16.41
N ASP A 147 -15.32 0.72 -17.33
CA ASP A 147 -16.48 -0.08 -17.72
C ASP A 147 -16.12 -1.54 -18.01
N ARG A 148 -16.70 -2.46 -17.23
CA ARG A 148 -16.66 -3.90 -17.53
C ARG A 148 -17.83 -4.29 -18.43
N ILE A 149 -17.80 -3.81 -19.67
CA ILE A 149 -18.84 -4.04 -20.69
C ILE A 149 -19.08 -5.56 -20.92
N LEU A 150 -18.06 -6.38 -20.71
CA LEU A 150 -18.08 -7.82 -21.01
C LEU A 150 -18.82 -8.70 -19.97
N GLU A 151 -19.21 -8.17 -18.80
CA GLU A 151 -19.79 -8.97 -17.71
C GLU A 151 -21.35 -9.03 -17.70
N ASN A 152 -22.07 -8.46 -18.67
CA ASN A 152 -23.55 -8.44 -18.73
C ASN A 152 -24.25 -7.89 -17.46
N LEU A 153 -23.54 -7.20 -16.58
CA LEU A 153 -24.09 -6.53 -15.40
C LEU A 153 -24.20 -5.04 -15.69
N SER A 154 -25.29 -4.40 -15.24
CA SER A 154 -25.36 -2.94 -15.28
C SER A 154 -24.30 -2.35 -14.36
N THR A 155 -23.71 -1.22 -14.74
CA THR A 155 -22.72 -0.49 -13.92
C THR A 155 -23.26 -0.26 -12.51
N PHE A 156 -24.53 0.13 -12.40
CA PHE A 156 -25.21 0.31 -11.12
C PHE A 156 -25.30 -0.97 -10.26
N LYS A 157 -25.59 -2.13 -10.87
CA LYS A 157 -25.64 -3.40 -10.12
C LYS A 157 -24.26 -3.79 -9.61
N LEU A 158 -23.21 -3.56 -10.41
CA LEU A 158 -21.83 -3.82 -10.02
C LEU A 158 -21.42 -2.90 -8.86
N GLU A 159 -21.77 -1.62 -8.93
CA GLU A 159 -21.53 -0.63 -7.87
C GLU A 159 -22.20 -0.98 -6.55
N LEU A 160 -23.47 -1.38 -6.60
CA LEU A 160 -24.20 -1.83 -5.42
C LEU A 160 -23.62 -3.13 -4.85
N SER A 161 -23.17 -4.05 -5.71
CA SER A 161 -22.52 -5.28 -5.28
C SER A 161 -21.17 -5.01 -4.58
N GLU A 162 -20.37 -4.10 -5.11
CA GLU A 162 -19.12 -3.66 -4.48
C GLU A 162 -19.40 -3.00 -3.13
N THR A 163 -20.36 -2.07 -3.09
CA THR A 163 -20.77 -1.38 -1.85
C THR A 163 -21.29 -2.35 -0.80
N LYS A 164 -22.11 -3.33 -1.20
CA LYS A 164 -22.60 -4.39 -0.33
C LYS A 164 -21.44 -5.18 0.27
N SER A 165 -20.45 -5.55 -0.54
CA SER A 165 -19.26 -6.27 -0.07
C SER A 165 -18.49 -5.47 0.98
N ILE A 166 -18.36 -4.15 0.79
CA ILE A 166 -17.73 -3.27 1.78
C ILE A 166 -18.52 -3.30 3.09
N VAL A 167 -19.84 -3.12 3.04
CA VAL A 167 -20.69 -3.11 4.24
C VAL A 167 -20.67 -4.45 4.98
N ASP A 168 -20.71 -5.56 4.26
CA ASP A 168 -20.79 -6.90 4.85
C ASP A 168 -19.46 -7.34 5.52
N ASN A 169 -18.31 -6.79 5.10
CA ASN A 169 -16.99 -7.25 5.55
C ASN A 169 -16.18 -6.20 6.34
N ALA A 170 -16.45 -4.91 6.16
CA ALA A 170 -15.71 -3.87 6.88
C ALA A 170 -15.99 -3.92 8.38
N ASN A 171 -14.97 -3.64 9.18
CA ASN A 171 -15.10 -3.49 10.63
C ASN A 171 -14.52 -2.16 11.11
N LYS A 172 -14.49 -1.95 12.43
CA LYS A 172 -14.05 -0.69 13.04
C LYS A 172 -12.59 -0.31 12.69
N HIS A 173 -11.72 -1.24 12.34
CA HIS A 173 -10.33 -1.00 11.95
C HIS A 173 -10.13 -0.92 10.44
N SER A 174 -11.21 -0.96 9.65
CA SER A 174 -11.13 -0.87 8.20
C SER A 174 -11.16 0.57 7.74
N LEU A 175 -10.34 0.90 6.74
CA LEU A 175 -10.38 2.18 6.05
C LEU A 175 -11.23 2.04 4.80
N VAL A 176 -12.33 2.79 4.74
CA VAL A 176 -13.25 2.77 3.60
C VAL A 176 -13.11 4.06 2.80
N ILE A 177 -12.86 3.92 1.51
CA ILE A 177 -12.73 5.03 0.56
C ILE A 177 -13.78 4.84 -0.53
N MET A 178 -14.67 5.81 -0.66
CA MET A 178 -15.70 5.84 -1.70
C MET A 178 -15.56 7.12 -2.51
N ASP A 179 -15.51 6.99 -3.83
CA ASP A 179 -15.49 8.08 -4.81
C ASP A 179 -16.67 7.87 -5.77
N GLU A 180 -17.48 8.91 -5.93
CA GLU A 180 -18.61 8.97 -6.88
C GLU A 180 -19.56 7.75 -6.83
N LEU A 181 -20.25 7.58 -5.69
CA LEU A 181 -21.35 6.62 -5.58
C LEU A 181 -22.66 7.27 -6.08
N GLY A 182 -23.24 6.78 -7.18
CA GLY A 182 -24.51 7.31 -7.72
C GLY A 182 -24.89 6.79 -9.08
#